data_AF-A0A8B7WHI8-F1
#
_entry.id   AF-A0A8B7WHI8-F1
#
_cell.length_a   1.000
_cell.length_b   1.000
_cell.length_c   1.000
_cell.angle_alpha   90.00
_cell.angle_beta   90.00
_cell.angle_gamma   90.00
#
_symmetry.space_group_name_H-M   'P 1'
#
loop_
_entity.id
_entity.type
_entity.pdbx_description
1 polymer ?
#
loop_
_entity_poly.entity_id
_entity_poly.type
_entity_poly.pdbx_seq_one_letter_code
_entity_poly.pdbx_strand_id
1 'polypeptide(L)'
;MLFLVLGKSAGVELSPQNEPIERTDEDNLTYQHILPESSELSACHALSDDDMSEKSFLSRDQKQDGETEKMPAVASCFPQDLLMEHIQEIRTLRKRLEDSIKTNEKLRKHLEQQGSESDQGSTNIFAYGSELHSSLTSEINFLRKQNQALSTMLANGSRDKQKENEKLRESLSKKAASLQYLQQEYAGVKEENERLQKDISEKERHNQQLDWELGRAQEEVTLRQQMLSQNEKLLQSLRVELKVYEKLDEEHRKHHLAARAEVSGEVWKGQDPFSDLQGLLTEMQALRVQLEKSIETNNTLRSKLEEQLMQGAKQTQEGALSPAVQTLSAPKWSLQLDKHASDTPLFSRNDVDSLSCESSSSSAHTPCMPGLVTGHRLWASKNGCHVLGLIEDYDALCKQIGQGQRLLVEMDIQTQKALYPTSPEPGTKGSHPAPLSKLVSSVTAAKVVLEEASRLLQHLWRVSLPNNGQCTLHCEQSEEMKAEINKLHKKLFEQEKKLQNTAKLLQQSKHQEKVIFDQLVVTHKVLRKARGNLELRPGGAHPGASSPSRPGS
;
A
#
# COMPACT_ATOMS: atom_id res chain seq x y z
N MET A 1 15.77 -17.91 -34.95
CA MET A 1 16.69 -16.82 -34.57
C MET A 1 15.88 -15.83 -33.75
N LEU A 2 16.44 -15.40 -32.61
CA LEU A 2 15.87 -14.61 -31.50
C LEU A 2 15.35 -15.43 -30.31
N PHE A 3 16.20 -15.43 -29.28
CA PHE A 3 16.12 -16.07 -27.98
C PHE A 3 15.15 -15.32 -27.04
N LEU A 4 14.30 -16.05 -26.32
CA LEU A 4 13.64 -15.57 -25.11
C LEU A 4 14.42 -16.09 -23.90
N VAL A 5 15.00 -15.16 -23.13
CA VAL A 5 15.69 -15.43 -21.87
C VAL A 5 14.63 -15.63 -20.78
N LEU A 6 14.54 -16.86 -20.25
CA LEU A 6 13.85 -17.15 -19.00
C LEU A 6 14.61 -16.52 -17.83
N GLY A 7 14.00 -15.52 -17.17
CA GLY A 7 14.45 -15.03 -15.87
C GLY A 7 14.01 -15.97 -14.75
N LYS A 8 14.93 -16.82 -14.28
CA LYS A 8 14.83 -17.51 -12.98
C LYS A 8 15.17 -16.49 -11.89
N SER A 9 14.23 -16.20 -11.00
CA SER A 9 14.54 -15.52 -9.73
C SER A 9 14.73 -16.60 -8.66
N ALA A 10 15.96 -16.70 -8.15
CA ALA A 10 16.31 -17.61 -7.07
C ALA A 10 15.65 -17.13 -5.76
N GLY A 11 14.81 -17.98 -5.18
CA GLY A 11 14.29 -17.80 -3.83
C GLY A 11 15.42 -17.95 -2.82
N VAL A 12 15.54 -16.96 -1.94
CA VAL A 12 16.36 -17.04 -0.73
C VAL A 12 15.53 -17.76 0.33
N GLU A 13 15.93 -18.99 0.60
CA GLU A 13 15.44 -19.88 1.64
C GLU A 13 16.05 -19.45 2.98
N LEU A 14 15.23 -18.97 3.92
CA LEU A 14 15.63 -18.74 5.31
C LEU A 14 14.89 -19.76 6.18
N SER A 15 15.63 -20.78 6.60
CA SER A 15 15.21 -21.75 7.61
C SER A 15 15.39 -21.16 9.02
N PRO A 16 14.50 -21.45 9.99
CA PRO A 16 14.66 -21.01 11.37
C PRO A 16 15.41 -22.09 12.17
N GLN A 17 16.45 -21.70 12.92
CA GLN A 17 16.99 -22.57 13.96
C GLN A 17 17.57 -21.77 15.12
N ASN A 18 17.19 -22.20 16.33
CA ASN A 18 17.82 -22.03 17.63
C ASN A 18 17.19 -21.01 18.60
N GLU A 19 16.25 -21.55 19.38
CA GLU A 19 16.14 -21.35 20.84
C GLU A 19 17.47 -21.72 21.54
N PRO A 20 17.80 -21.16 22.73
CA PRO A 20 17.18 -21.68 23.97
C PRO A 20 16.97 -20.68 25.12
N ILE A 21 15.93 -20.99 25.91
CA ILE A 21 15.84 -21.04 27.39
C ILE A 21 16.51 -19.91 28.19
N GLU A 22 15.68 -19.10 28.85
CA GLU A 22 15.99 -18.66 30.22
C GLU A 22 14.73 -18.57 31.09
N ARG A 23 14.95 -18.85 32.37
CA ARG A 23 14.03 -19.38 33.36
C ARG A 23 13.08 -18.31 33.90
N THR A 24 11.87 -18.76 34.24
CA THR A 24 10.96 -18.16 35.22
C THR A 24 11.68 -17.80 36.51
N ASP A 25 11.45 -16.59 37.01
CA ASP A 25 11.30 -16.32 38.44
C ASP A 25 10.30 -15.17 38.59
N GLU A 26 9.12 -15.52 39.10
CA GLU A 26 8.16 -14.64 39.73
C GLU A 26 8.62 -14.44 41.17
N ASP A 27 8.72 -13.20 41.65
CA ASP A 27 8.46 -12.94 43.06
C ASP A 27 7.92 -11.53 43.31
N ASN A 28 6.85 -11.53 44.10
CA ASN A 28 6.02 -10.44 44.57
C ASN A 28 6.81 -9.37 45.36
N LEU A 29 6.33 -8.12 45.32
CA LEU A 29 5.75 -7.42 46.48
C LEU A 29 5.39 -5.96 46.15
N THR A 30 4.08 -5.72 46.09
CA THR A 30 3.32 -4.68 46.80
C THR A 30 4.10 -3.48 47.37
N TYR A 31 3.80 -2.26 46.95
CA TYR A 31 3.16 -1.23 47.81
C TYR A 31 2.75 0.04 47.04
N GLN A 32 1.61 0.57 47.51
CA GLN A 32 0.80 1.71 47.07
C GLN A 32 1.56 3.06 47.05
N HIS A 33 1.29 3.92 46.05
CA HIS A 33 0.42 5.10 46.14
C HIS A 33 0.61 5.97 47.40
N ILE A 34 1.02 7.23 47.21
CA ILE A 34 0.30 8.47 47.59
C ILE A 34 1.14 9.68 47.11
N LEU A 35 0.45 10.60 46.43
CA LEU A 35 0.80 12.00 46.18
C LEU A 35 -0.29 12.82 46.91
N PRO A 36 -0.24 14.16 46.97
CA PRO A 36 0.73 15.11 47.54
C PRO A 36 0.08 15.88 48.73
N GLU A 37 0.81 16.78 49.40
CA GLU A 37 0.23 18.10 49.75
C GLU A 37 1.27 19.12 50.20
N SER A 38 0.95 20.36 49.87
CA SER A 38 1.66 21.60 50.08
C SER A 38 1.34 22.26 51.42
N SER A 39 2.22 23.20 51.80
CA SER A 39 1.93 24.53 52.37
C SER A 39 2.55 24.84 53.74
N GLU A 40 3.30 25.95 53.70
CA GLU A 40 3.20 27.10 54.61
C GLU A 40 4.24 27.37 55.71
N LEU A 41 4.60 28.67 55.73
CA LEU A 41 5.14 29.54 56.79
C LEU A 41 6.66 29.52 57.01
N SER A 42 7.40 30.60 56.71
CA SER A 42 7.38 32.01 57.18
C SER A 42 8.15 32.23 58.50
N ALA A 43 8.90 33.33 58.49
CA ALA A 43 10.00 33.71 59.38
C ALA A 43 9.60 34.08 60.83
N CYS A 44 10.57 33.99 61.76
CA CYS A 44 11.18 35.13 62.48
C CYS A 44 11.76 34.78 63.87
N HIS A 45 12.93 35.38 64.14
CA HIS A 45 13.43 35.96 65.41
C HIS A 45 13.77 35.13 66.67
N ALA A 46 15.08 35.21 66.98
CA ALA A 46 15.70 35.71 68.23
C ALA A 46 15.86 34.80 69.47
N LEU A 47 16.82 35.23 70.31
CA LEU A 47 17.37 34.70 71.57
C LEU A 47 18.62 33.83 71.39
N SER A 48 19.71 33.92 72.16
CA SER A 48 20.23 34.84 73.19
C SER A 48 21.56 34.18 73.63
N ASP A 49 22.58 35.01 73.90
CA ASP A 49 23.73 34.93 74.83
C ASP A 49 24.07 33.56 75.49
N ASP A 50 25.29 33.21 75.88
CA ASP A 50 26.59 33.86 75.99
C ASP A 50 27.59 32.73 76.28
N ASP A 51 28.86 33.10 76.43
CA ASP A 51 29.89 32.43 77.22
C ASP A 51 30.76 31.39 76.49
N MET A 52 32.03 31.75 76.27
CA MET A 52 33.16 31.14 76.98
C MET A 52 34.47 31.87 76.65
N SER A 53 34.99 32.52 77.71
CA SER A 53 36.36 32.37 78.20
C SER A 53 37.52 33.00 77.41
N GLU A 54 37.84 34.24 77.83
CA GLU A 54 39.16 34.85 77.68
C GLU A 54 40.13 34.37 78.77
N LYS A 55 41.38 34.11 78.37
CA LYS A 55 42.51 33.88 79.27
C LYS A 55 43.34 35.16 79.38
N SER A 56 43.59 35.64 80.59
CA SER A 56 44.87 36.28 80.90
C SER A 56 45.25 36.04 82.36
N PHE A 57 46.51 35.66 82.53
CA PHE A 57 47.19 35.49 83.80
C PHE A 57 47.53 36.87 84.35
N LEU A 58 47.37 37.09 85.66
CA LEU A 58 48.38 37.71 86.53
C LEU A 58 47.96 37.52 88.00
N SER A 59 48.77 36.77 88.72
CA SER A 59 48.71 36.55 90.16
C SER A 59 49.34 37.72 90.92
N ARG A 60 48.64 38.24 91.93
CA ARG A 60 49.26 38.93 93.06
C ARG A 60 48.38 38.82 94.29
N ASP A 61 48.95 38.25 95.35
CA ASP A 61 48.84 38.63 96.78
C ASP A 61 49.30 37.44 97.63
N GLN A 62 49.87 37.54 98.83
CA GLN A 62 50.44 38.60 99.66
C GLN A 62 50.92 37.90 100.96
N LYS A 63 52.05 38.36 101.55
CA LYS A 63 52.44 38.20 102.98
C LYS A 63 52.73 36.78 103.53
N GLN A 64 53.97 36.52 103.97
CA GLN A 64 54.54 36.78 105.31
C GLN A 64 54.01 35.84 106.40
N ASP A 65 54.89 34.95 106.85
CA ASP A 65 55.26 34.65 108.25
C ASP A 65 56.40 33.62 108.13
N GLY A 66 57.58 33.76 108.73
CA GLY A 66 57.88 34.30 110.05
C GLY A 66 58.31 33.12 110.90
N GLU A 67 59.62 32.89 111.09
CA GLU A 67 60.12 32.42 112.38
C GLU A 67 61.62 32.66 112.54
N THR A 68 61.91 33.08 113.76
CA THR A 68 63.09 33.72 114.29
C THR A 68 63.82 32.71 115.18
N GLU A 69 65.06 33.03 115.56
CA GLU A 69 65.90 32.41 116.61
C GLU A 69 66.96 31.42 116.10
N LYS A 70 68.26 31.49 116.45
CA LYS A 70 68.94 32.15 117.58
C LYS A 70 70.44 32.34 117.30
N MET A 71 70.97 33.38 117.94
CA MET A 71 72.35 33.90 118.15
C MET A 71 73.47 32.86 118.48
N PRO A 72 74.79 33.22 118.60
CA PRO A 72 75.39 34.55 118.85
C PRO A 72 76.72 34.97 118.17
N ALA A 73 76.88 36.30 118.13
CA ALA A 73 78.06 37.14 118.43
C ALA A 73 79.49 36.73 117.99
N VAL A 74 80.17 37.63 117.27
CA VAL A 74 81.21 38.54 117.83
C VAL A 74 81.66 39.58 116.77
N ALA A 75 81.53 40.86 117.16
CA ALA A 75 82.31 42.07 116.83
C ALA A 75 82.65 42.52 115.38
N SER A 76 82.23 43.77 115.09
CA SER A 76 83.06 44.90 114.59
C SER A 76 82.68 45.51 113.22
N CYS A 77 82.51 46.86 113.23
CA CYS A 77 82.27 47.83 112.14
C CYS A 77 80.90 47.86 111.42
N PHE A 78 80.19 48.97 111.60
CA PHE A 78 79.05 49.43 110.80
C PHE A 78 79.48 49.74 109.34
N PRO A 79 78.73 49.34 108.30
CA PRO A 79 79.16 49.48 106.90
C PRO A 79 78.71 50.82 106.30
N GLN A 80 79.44 51.89 106.62
CA GLN A 80 79.27 53.21 105.99
C GLN A 80 79.51 53.15 104.46
N ASP A 81 80.41 52.27 104.02
CA ASP A 81 80.80 52.11 102.62
C ASP A 81 79.70 51.44 101.77
N LEU A 82 79.01 50.42 102.31
CA LEU A 82 77.89 49.76 101.63
C LEU A 82 76.68 50.70 101.44
N LEU A 83 76.42 51.57 102.42
CA LEU A 83 75.38 52.60 102.30
C LEU A 83 75.73 53.63 101.22
N MET A 84 77.01 54.00 101.12
CA MET A 84 77.49 54.94 100.09
C MET A 84 77.41 54.31 98.69
N GLU A 85 77.73 53.02 98.55
CA GLU A 85 77.54 52.25 97.33
C GLU A 85 76.07 52.18 96.91
N HIS A 86 75.15 51.85 97.83
CA HIS A 86 73.71 51.85 97.54
C HIS A 86 73.18 53.23 97.13
N ILE A 87 73.63 54.31 97.79
CA ILE A 87 73.24 55.68 97.41
C ILE A 87 73.78 56.02 96.01
N GLN A 88 75.00 55.60 95.69
CA GLN A 88 75.59 55.83 94.37
C GLN A 88 74.91 54.98 93.29
N GLU A 89 74.51 53.74 93.60
CA GLU A 89 73.72 52.88 92.73
C GLU A 89 72.33 53.46 92.47
N ILE A 90 71.66 54.00 93.49
CA ILE A 90 70.38 54.69 93.32
C ILE A 90 70.54 55.91 92.39
N ARG A 91 71.65 56.64 92.48
CA ARG A 91 71.94 57.78 91.58
C ARG A 91 72.19 57.32 90.13
N THR A 92 72.95 56.25 89.92
CA THR A 92 73.23 55.73 88.56
C THR A 92 72.01 55.07 87.94
N LEU A 93 71.19 54.36 88.72
CA LEU A 93 69.92 53.79 88.27
C LEU A 93 68.91 54.89 87.88
N ARG A 94 68.80 55.97 88.68
CA ARG A 94 67.97 57.12 88.31
C ARG A 94 68.42 57.76 87.00
N LYS A 95 69.73 57.95 86.79
CA LYS A 95 70.28 58.47 85.54
C LYS A 95 69.90 57.57 84.35
N ARG A 96 70.08 56.25 84.48
CA ARG A 96 69.73 55.27 83.44
C ARG A 96 68.23 55.23 83.15
N LEU A 97 67.40 55.35 84.19
CA LEU A 97 65.94 55.42 84.04
C LEU A 97 65.52 56.70 83.32
N GLU A 98 66.11 57.84 83.65
CA GLU A 98 65.86 59.13 82.98
C GLU A 98 66.22 59.06 81.49
N ASP A 99 67.35 58.44 81.16
CA ASP A 99 67.78 58.24 79.77
C ASP A 99 66.87 57.25 79.05
N SER A 100 66.42 56.18 79.71
CA SER A 100 65.44 55.22 79.17
C SER A 100 64.08 55.88 78.91
N ILE A 101 63.59 56.69 79.85
CA ILE A 101 62.35 57.46 79.70
C ILE A 101 62.47 58.42 78.50
N LYS A 102 63.59 59.12 78.35
CA LYS A 102 63.83 59.98 77.17
C LYS A 102 63.85 59.20 75.86
N THR A 103 64.43 58.00 75.84
CA THR A 103 64.39 57.14 74.64
C THR A 103 62.99 56.62 74.34
N ASN A 104 62.24 56.20 75.36
CA ASN A 104 60.85 55.76 75.21
C ASN A 104 59.96 56.92 74.73
N GLU A 105 60.17 58.14 75.23
CA GLU A 105 59.42 59.32 74.81
C GLU A 105 59.71 59.66 73.33
N LYS A 106 60.95 59.47 72.86
CA LYS A 106 61.29 59.60 71.44
C LYS A 106 60.63 58.52 70.58
N LEU A 107 60.61 57.27 71.04
CA LEU A 107 59.94 56.16 70.33
C LEU A 107 58.43 56.36 70.30
N ARG A 108 57.82 56.83 71.40
CA ARG A 108 56.41 57.14 71.48
C ARG A 108 56.03 58.24 70.49
N LYS A 109 56.81 59.32 70.43
CA LYS A 109 56.61 60.38 69.42
C LYS A 109 56.79 59.86 67.99
N HIS A 110 57.74 58.96 67.74
CA HIS A 110 57.92 58.36 66.42
C HIS A 110 56.74 57.46 66.02
N LEU A 111 56.24 56.65 66.95
CA LEU A 111 55.06 55.79 66.75
C LEU A 111 53.79 56.61 66.61
N GLU A 112 53.65 57.71 67.33
CA GLU A 112 52.52 58.63 67.22
C GLU A 112 52.56 59.37 65.89
N GLN A 113 53.75 59.74 65.39
CA GLN A 113 53.92 60.37 64.07
C GLN A 113 53.66 59.37 62.93
N GLN A 114 54.11 58.11 63.05
CA GLN A 114 53.73 57.02 62.14
C GLN A 114 52.23 56.66 62.23
N GLY A 115 51.66 56.71 63.42
CA GLY A 115 50.22 56.49 63.66
C GLY A 115 49.36 57.60 63.06
N SER A 116 49.81 58.85 63.17
CA SER A 116 49.14 60.02 62.57
C SER A 116 49.16 59.98 61.05
N GLU A 117 50.29 59.57 60.44
CA GLU A 117 50.37 59.32 58.99
C GLU A 117 49.51 58.13 58.56
N SER A 118 49.40 57.12 59.42
CA SER A 118 48.55 55.95 59.19
C SER A 118 47.05 56.25 59.36
N ASP A 119 46.63 57.21 60.17
CA ASP A 119 45.21 57.58 60.35
C ASP A 119 44.64 58.40 59.17
N GLN A 120 45.48 59.20 58.52
CA GLN A 120 45.13 59.87 57.25
C GLN A 120 45.12 58.87 56.07
N GLY A 121 45.95 57.83 56.13
CA GLY A 121 45.98 56.73 55.16
C GLY A 121 44.88 55.68 55.37
N SER A 122 44.49 55.39 56.61
CA SER A 122 43.51 54.35 56.96
C SER A 122 42.10 54.74 56.52
N THR A 123 41.74 56.03 56.65
CA THR A 123 40.45 56.55 56.16
C THR A 123 40.35 56.43 54.63
N ASN A 124 41.44 56.66 53.91
CA ASN A 124 41.49 56.52 52.44
C ASN A 124 41.55 55.05 51.98
N ILE A 125 42.22 54.17 52.74
CA ILE A 125 42.27 52.73 52.46
C ILE A 125 40.92 52.07 52.74
N PHE A 126 40.20 52.47 53.79
CA PHE A 126 38.84 51.98 54.07
C PHE A 126 37.80 52.56 53.10
N ALA A 127 37.91 53.83 52.70
CA ALA A 127 37.02 54.41 51.69
C ALA A 127 37.19 53.72 50.33
N TYR A 128 38.44 53.55 49.87
CA TYR A 128 38.73 52.84 48.62
C TYR A 128 38.37 51.36 48.70
N GLY A 129 38.67 50.69 49.83
CA GLY A 129 38.27 49.31 50.07
C GLY A 129 36.75 49.12 50.06
N SER A 130 35.98 50.07 50.63
CA SER A 130 34.52 50.06 50.65
C SER A 130 33.91 50.26 49.26
N GLU A 131 34.44 51.18 48.45
CA GLU A 131 34.03 51.38 47.06
C GLU A 131 34.31 50.12 46.22
N LEU A 132 35.47 49.49 46.40
CA LEU A 132 35.83 48.24 45.73
C LEU A 132 34.91 47.09 46.16
N HIS A 133 34.58 47.01 47.45
CA HIS A 133 33.63 46.01 47.97
C HIS A 133 32.21 46.23 47.43
N SER A 134 31.76 47.49 47.34
CA SER A 134 30.46 47.87 46.76
C SER A 134 30.39 47.53 45.27
N SER A 135 31.46 47.81 44.52
CA SER A 135 31.62 47.45 43.11
C SER A 135 31.60 45.93 42.90
N LEU A 136 32.39 45.18 43.67
CA LEU A 136 32.44 43.72 43.61
C LEU A 136 31.09 43.10 44.00
N THR A 137 30.41 43.65 45.00
CA THR A 137 29.08 43.19 45.42
C THR A 137 28.04 43.43 44.31
N SER A 138 28.12 44.58 43.63
CA SER A 138 27.28 44.90 42.48
C SER A 138 27.53 43.96 41.31
N GLU A 139 28.78 43.64 41.02
CA GLU A 139 29.19 42.68 39.98
C GLU A 139 28.71 41.26 40.31
N ILE A 140 28.88 40.80 41.55
CA ILE A 140 28.36 39.49 41.99
C ILE A 140 26.83 39.44 41.84
N ASN A 141 26.12 40.51 42.18
CA ASN A 141 24.67 40.59 42.02
C ASN A 141 24.25 40.61 40.54
N PHE A 142 24.99 41.28 39.67
CA PHE A 142 24.78 41.25 38.22
C PHE A 142 24.99 39.85 37.63
N LEU A 143 26.10 39.19 37.98
CA LEU A 143 26.39 37.83 37.57
C LEU A 143 25.36 36.83 38.07
N ARG A 144 24.86 36.99 39.31
CA ARG A 144 23.73 36.17 39.82
C ARG A 144 22.47 36.36 38.98
N LYS A 145 22.12 37.60 38.62
CA LYS A 145 20.96 37.89 37.74
C LYS A 145 21.15 37.29 36.35
N GLN A 146 22.35 37.38 35.76
CA GLN A 146 22.65 36.71 34.50
C GLN A 146 22.54 35.18 34.61
N ASN A 147 23.12 34.58 35.65
CA ASN A 147 23.01 33.13 35.87
C ASN A 147 21.57 32.69 36.08
N GLN A 148 20.76 33.48 36.78
CA GLN A 148 19.34 33.22 36.94
C GLN A 148 18.61 33.30 35.60
N ALA A 149 18.89 34.31 34.76
CA ALA A 149 18.31 34.44 33.43
C ALA A 149 18.75 33.32 32.47
N LEU A 150 20.02 32.90 32.54
CA LEU A 150 20.51 31.75 31.77
C LEU A 150 19.83 30.46 32.24
N SER A 151 19.68 30.27 33.55
CA SER A 151 19.00 29.10 34.12
C SER A 151 17.54 29.04 33.69
N THR A 152 16.82 30.17 33.70
CA THR A 152 15.44 30.21 33.21
C THR A 152 15.34 29.98 31.71
N MET A 153 16.24 30.55 30.91
CA MET A 153 16.29 30.28 29.47
C MET A 153 16.57 28.81 29.16
N LEU A 154 17.49 28.16 29.88
CA LEU A 154 17.78 26.73 29.71
C LEU A 154 16.58 25.87 30.11
N ALA A 155 15.93 26.18 31.23
CA ALA A 155 14.73 25.47 31.67
C ALA A 155 13.58 25.61 30.67
N ASN A 156 13.36 26.81 30.13
CA ASN A 156 12.36 27.05 29.09
C ASN A 156 12.71 26.33 27.79
N GLY A 157 13.95 26.40 27.33
CA GLY A 157 14.42 25.69 26.14
C GLY A 157 14.30 24.17 26.27
N SER A 158 14.56 23.61 27.45
CA SER A 158 14.32 22.18 27.73
C SER A 158 12.83 21.84 27.66
N ARG A 159 11.96 22.68 28.24
CA ARG A 159 10.51 22.49 28.22
C ARG A 159 9.93 22.56 26.81
N ASP A 160 10.39 23.50 25.98
CA ASP A 160 9.90 23.64 24.61
C ASP A 160 10.34 22.48 23.74
N LYS A 161 11.60 22.02 23.88
CA LYS A 161 12.07 20.79 23.24
C LYS A 161 11.26 19.57 23.66
N GLN A 162 10.89 19.46 24.94
CA GLN A 162 10.05 18.37 25.44
C GLN A 162 8.66 18.39 24.79
N LYS A 163 8.01 19.56 24.71
CA LYS A 163 6.71 19.73 24.03
C LYS A 163 6.77 19.39 22.54
N GLU A 164 7.84 19.80 21.86
CA GLU A 164 8.06 19.44 20.46
C GLU A 164 8.21 17.92 20.30
N ASN A 165 8.96 17.28 21.20
CA ASN A 165 9.15 15.84 21.19
C ASN A 165 7.83 15.08 21.44
N GLU A 166 6.99 15.56 22.36
CA GLU A 166 5.64 15.03 22.60
C GLU A 166 4.76 15.15 21.36
N LYS A 167 4.73 16.32 20.71
CA LYS A 167 3.99 16.51 19.44
C LYS A 167 4.49 15.57 18.34
N LEU A 168 5.80 15.34 18.25
CA LEU A 168 6.37 14.39 17.31
C LEU A 168 5.95 12.94 17.64
N ARG A 169 5.95 12.55 18.92
CA ARG A 169 5.45 11.23 19.35
C ARG A 169 3.97 11.05 19.00
N GLU A 170 3.13 12.05 19.24
CA GLU A 170 1.72 12.00 18.86
C GLU A 170 1.52 11.89 17.36
N SER A 171 2.26 12.67 16.56
CA SER A 171 2.22 12.62 15.11
C SER A 171 2.67 11.24 14.59
N LEU A 172 3.75 10.69 15.15
CA LEU A 172 4.22 9.34 14.83
C LEU A 172 3.19 8.28 15.20
N SER A 173 2.56 8.38 16.36
CA SER A 173 1.48 7.46 16.78
C SER A 173 0.29 7.51 15.82
N LYS A 174 -0.16 8.71 15.43
CA LYS A 174 -1.23 8.90 14.42
C LYS A 174 -0.85 8.30 13.07
N LYS A 175 0.38 8.52 12.62
CA LYS A 175 0.88 7.94 11.36
C LYS A 175 0.98 6.42 11.44
N ALA A 176 1.43 5.86 12.56
CA ALA A 176 1.48 4.41 12.78
C ALA A 176 0.07 3.78 12.73
N ALA A 177 -0.92 4.39 13.40
CA ALA A 177 -2.30 3.92 13.34
C ALA A 177 -2.89 3.97 11.92
N SER A 178 -2.63 5.06 11.19
CA SER A 178 -3.06 5.18 9.78
C SER A 178 -2.40 4.14 8.87
N LEU A 179 -1.13 3.80 9.10
CA LEU A 179 -0.43 2.75 8.36
C LEU A 179 -1.03 1.37 8.65
N GLN A 180 -1.33 1.07 9.92
CA GLN A 180 -1.98 -0.19 10.30
C GLN A 180 -3.37 -0.33 9.65
N TYR A 181 -4.17 0.73 9.67
CA TYR A 181 -5.47 0.75 8.99
C TYR A 181 -5.32 0.48 7.48
N LEU A 182 -4.41 1.18 6.80
CA LEU A 182 -4.20 1.00 5.37
C LEU A 182 -3.67 -0.40 5.03
N GLN A 183 -2.85 -0.98 5.91
CA GLN A 183 -2.36 -2.35 5.78
C GLN A 183 -3.49 -3.38 5.92
N GLN A 184 -4.45 -3.15 6.82
CA GLN A 184 -5.63 -4.00 6.97
C GLN A 184 -6.56 -3.90 5.75
N GLU A 185 -6.81 -2.69 5.25
CA GLU A 185 -7.58 -2.47 4.01
C GLU A 185 -6.91 -3.16 2.81
N TYR A 186 -5.58 -3.04 2.68
CA TYR A 186 -4.83 -3.73 1.64
C TYR A 186 -4.96 -5.26 1.75
N ALA A 187 -4.91 -5.81 2.97
CA ALA A 187 -5.13 -7.23 3.19
C ALA A 187 -6.56 -7.66 2.78
N GLY A 188 -7.58 -6.88 3.14
CA GLY A 188 -8.97 -7.14 2.75
C GLY A 188 -9.16 -7.12 1.22
N VAL A 189 -8.62 -6.11 0.55
CA VAL A 189 -8.66 -6.01 -0.93
C VAL A 189 -7.91 -7.18 -1.57
N LYS A 190 -6.78 -7.61 -0.99
CA LYS A 190 -6.03 -8.76 -1.50
C LYS A 190 -6.84 -10.05 -1.40
N GLU A 191 -7.48 -10.30 -0.26
CA GLU A 191 -8.34 -11.48 -0.07
C GLU A 191 -9.54 -11.48 -1.02
N GLU A 192 -10.17 -10.31 -1.24
CA GLU A 192 -11.25 -10.18 -2.21
C GLU A 192 -10.78 -10.42 -3.65
N ASN A 193 -9.59 -9.94 -4.02
CA ASN A 193 -9.01 -10.21 -5.33
C ASN A 193 -8.75 -11.71 -5.53
N GLU A 194 -8.20 -12.39 -4.52
CA GLU A 194 -8.01 -13.85 -4.57
C GLU A 194 -9.35 -14.61 -4.68
N ARG A 195 -10.41 -14.13 -4.01
CA ARG A 195 -11.77 -14.69 -4.13
C ARG A 195 -12.31 -14.51 -5.55
N LEU A 196 -12.27 -13.29 -6.08
CA LEU A 196 -12.74 -12.97 -7.42
C LEU A 196 -11.97 -13.76 -8.49
N GLN A 197 -10.66 -13.97 -8.30
CA GLN A 197 -9.86 -14.77 -9.22
C GLN A 197 -10.31 -16.25 -9.26
N LYS A 198 -10.71 -16.81 -8.11
CA LYS A 198 -11.30 -18.17 -8.04
C LYS A 198 -12.63 -18.22 -8.76
N ASP A 199 -13.51 -17.26 -8.51
CA ASP A 199 -14.82 -17.16 -9.16
C ASP A 199 -14.71 -17.01 -10.68
N ILE A 200 -13.75 -16.22 -11.16
CA ILE A 200 -13.46 -16.09 -12.60
C ILE A 200 -13.00 -17.43 -13.17
N SER A 201 -12.09 -18.12 -12.48
CA SER A 201 -11.59 -19.44 -12.91
C SER A 201 -12.69 -20.49 -12.95
N GLU A 202 -13.64 -20.43 -12.01
CA GLU A 202 -14.82 -21.29 -11.99
C GLU A 202 -15.78 -20.96 -13.13
N LYS A 203 -16.11 -19.69 -13.34
CA LYS A 203 -16.96 -19.26 -14.46
C LYS A 203 -16.34 -19.59 -15.82
N GLU A 204 -15.02 -19.50 -15.95
CA GLU A 204 -14.31 -19.90 -17.16
C GLU A 204 -14.43 -21.40 -17.43
N ARG A 205 -14.32 -22.25 -16.40
CA ARG A 205 -14.61 -23.69 -16.54
C ARG A 205 -16.06 -23.96 -16.93
N HIS A 206 -17.03 -23.26 -16.33
CA HIS A 206 -18.44 -23.42 -16.71
C HIS A 206 -18.69 -22.98 -18.15
N ASN A 207 -18.09 -21.88 -18.59
CA ASN A 207 -18.21 -21.44 -19.99
C ASN A 207 -17.60 -22.46 -20.95
N GLN A 208 -16.41 -23.00 -20.65
CA GLN A 208 -15.81 -24.06 -21.47
C GLN A 208 -16.71 -25.30 -21.57
N GLN A 209 -17.38 -25.67 -20.46
CA GLN A 209 -18.35 -26.77 -20.46
C GLN A 209 -19.56 -26.47 -21.35
N LEU A 210 -20.12 -25.25 -21.26
CA LEU A 210 -21.24 -24.81 -22.09
C LEU A 210 -20.87 -24.74 -23.57
N ASP A 211 -19.67 -24.27 -23.90
CA ASP A 211 -19.16 -24.25 -25.28
C ASP A 211 -19.03 -25.67 -25.84
N TRP A 212 -18.58 -26.62 -25.02
CA TRP A 212 -18.52 -28.04 -25.42
C TRP A 212 -19.92 -28.64 -25.63
N GLU A 213 -20.88 -28.32 -24.76
CA GLU A 213 -22.28 -28.73 -24.91
C GLU A 213 -22.93 -28.12 -26.15
N LEU A 214 -22.68 -26.84 -26.42
CA LEU A 214 -23.17 -26.14 -27.60
C LEU A 214 -22.59 -26.75 -28.88
N GLY A 215 -21.28 -27.05 -28.90
CA GLY A 215 -20.64 -27.73 -30.02
C GLY A 215 -21.27 -29.09 -30.31
N ARG A 216 -21.50 -29.88 -29.26
CA ARG A 216 -22.16 -31.19 -29.38
C ARG A 216 -23.59 -31.07 -29.91
N ALA A 217 -24.37 -30.13 -29.38
CA ALA A 217 -25.74 -29.89 -29.83
C ALA A 217 -25.76 -29.43 -31.30
N GLN A 218 -24.81 -28.60 -31.72
CA GLN A 218 -24.66 -28.15 -33.10
C GLN A 218 -24.37 -29.33 -34.06
N GLU A 219 -23.47 -30.24 -33.68
CA GLU A 219 -23.20 -31.48 -34.44
C GLU A 219 -24.45 -32.37 -34.55
N GLU A 220 -25.23 -32.46 -33.48
CA GLU A 220 -26.49 -33.23 -33.48
C GLU A 220 -27.53 -32.61 -34.42
N VAL A 221 -27.61 -31.28 -34.47
CA VAL A 221 -28.48 -30.54 -35.38
C VAL A 221 -28.04 -30.73 -36.84
N THR A 222 -26.75 -30.65 -37.14
CA THR A 222 -26.26 -30.87 -38.52
C THR A 222 -26.52 -32.29 -38.99
N LEU A 223 -26.34 -33.29 -38.12
CA LEU A 223 -26.67 -34.68 -38.42
C LEU A 223 -28.17 -34.86 -38.71
N ARG A 224 -29.04 -34.31 -37.86
CA ARG A 224 -30.49 -34.35 -38.10
C ARG A 224 -30.89 -33.65 -39.39
N GLN A 225 -30.27 -32.51 -39.71
CA GLN A 225 -30.52 -31.80 -40.95
C GLN A 225 -30.14 -32.64 -42.18
N GLN A 226 -29.02 -33.37 -42.11
CA GLN A 226 -28.62 -34.30 -43.17
C GLN A 226 -29.64 -35.44 -43.33
N MET A 227 -30.11 -36.03 -42.24
CA MET A 227 -31.14 -37.08 -42.27
C MET A 227 -32.46 -36.57 -42.86
N LEU A 228 -32.87 -35.34 -42.53
CA LEU A 228 -34.05 -34.72 -43.14
C LEU A 228 -33.87 -34.52 -44.64
N SER A 229 -32.70 -34.05 -45.10
CA SER A 229 -32.43 -33.93 -46.54
C SER A 229 -32.45 -35.27 -47.28
N GLN A 230 -31.95 -36.33 -46.66
CA GLN A 230 -32.06 -37.69 -47.21
C GLN A 230 -33.51 -38.16 -47.29
N ASN A 231 -34.30 -37.94 -46.23
CA ASN A 231 -35.72 -38.26 -46.22
C ASN A 231 -36.51 -37.47 -47.29
N GLU A 232 -36.20 -36.18 -47.49
CA GLU A 232 -36.81 -35.37 -48.54
C GLU A 232 -36.52 -35.95 -49.94
N LYS A 233 -35.27 -36.35 -50.21
CA LYS A 233 -34.89 -37.01 -51.47
C LYS A 233 -35.65 -38.33 -51.66
N LEU A 234 -35.77 -39.14 -50.61
CA LEU A 234 -36.52 -40.39 -50.65
C LEU A 234 -38.00 -40.14 -50.94
N LEU A 235 -38.62 -39.17 -50.25
CA LEU A 235 -40.01 -38.78 -50.48
C LEU A 235 -40.22 -38.28 -51.91
N GLN A 236 -39.29 -37.51 -52.48
CA GLN A 236 -39.35 -37.09 -53.88
C GLN A 236 -39.28 -38.29 -54.83
N SER A 237 -38.37 -39.24 -54.59
CA SER A 237 -38.28 -40.47 -55.38
C SER A 237 -39.58 -41.28 -55.34
N LEU A 238 -40.15 -41.48 -54.14
CA LEU A 238 -41.41 -42.20 -53.96
C LEU A 238 -42.59 -41.50 -54.64
N ARG A 239 -42.65 -40.16 -54.62
CA ARG A 239 -43.68 -39.40 -55.34
C ARG A 239 -43.58 -39.59 -56.85
N VAL A 240 -42.38 -39.61 -57.41
CA VAL A 240 -42.17 -39.88 -58.84
C VAL A 240 -42.58 -41.31 -59.18
N GLU A 241 -42.19 -42.28 -58.35
CA GLU A 241 -42.56 -43.68 -58.52
C GLU A 241 -44.09 -43.89 -58.47
N LEU A 242 -44.78 -43.32 -57.48
CA LEU A 242 -46.24 -43.34 -57.41
C LEU A 242 -46.89 -42.74 -58.67
N LYS A 243 -46.35 -41.64 -59.20
CA LYS A 243 -46.86 -41.02 -60.43
C LYS A 243 -46.64 -41.91 -61.67
N VAL A 244 -45.59 -42.73 -61.67
CA VAL A 244 -45.38 -43.74 -62.73
C VAL A 244 -46.42 -44.85 -62.61
N TYR A 245 -46.66 -45.38 -61.40
CA TYR A 245 -47.69 -46.41 -61.18
C TYR A 245 -49.10 -45.90 -61.50
N GLU A 246 -49.44 -44.65 -61.14
CA GLU A 246 -50.74 -44.03 -61.47
C GLU A 246 -50.94 -43.94 -62.98
N LYS A 247 -49.91 -43.52 -63.73
CA LYS A 247 -49.96 -43.51 -65.20
C LYS A 247 -50.11 -44.91 -65.78
N LEU A 248 -49.42 -45.88 -65.20
CA LEU A 248 -49.50 -47.26 -65.65
C LEU A 248 -50.92 -47.81 -65.44
N ASP A 249 -51.54 -47.57 -64.28
CA ASP A 249 -52.93 -47.95 -64.01
C ASP A 249 -53.93 -47.24 -64.95
N GLU A 250 -53.71 -45.96 -65.23
CA GLU A 250 -54.48 -45.19 -66.21
C GLU A 250 -54.42 -45.82 -67.61
N GLU A 251 -53.23 -46.21 -68.08
CA GLU A 251 -53.09 -46.92 -69.35
C GLU A 251 -53.77 -48.30 -69.31
N HIS A 252 -53.60 -49.10 -68.24
CA HIS A 252 -54.31 -50.37 -68.10
C HIS A 252 -55.84 -50.20 -68.18
N ARG A 253 -56.39 -49.18 -67.54
CA ARG A 253 -57.83 -48.88 -67.58
C ARG A 253 -58.27 -48.39 -68.97
N LYS A 254 -57.48 -47.57 -69.66
CA LYS A 254 -57.76 -47.17 -71.06
C LYS A 254 -57.79 -48.38 -72.00
N HIS A 255 -56.81 -49.28 -71.88
CA HIS A 255 -56.75 -50.50 -72.68
C HIS A 255 -57.91 -51.46 -72.37
N HIS A 256 -58.29 -51.61 -71.09
CA HIS A 256 -59.47 -52.40 -70.72
C HIS A 256 -60.79 -51.80 -71.26
N LEU A 257 -60.91 -50.48 -71.29
CA LEU A 257 -62.07 -49.80 -71.88
C LEU A 257 -62.07 -49.90 -73.42
N ALA A 258 -60.90 -49.83 -74.07
CA ALA A 258 -60.76 -50.04 -75.52
C ALA A 258 -61.11 -51.49 -75.91
N ALA A 259 -60.62 -52.48 -75.18
CA ALA A 259 -60.95 -53.90 -75.40
C ALA A 259 -62.45 -54.19 -75.20
N ARG A 260 -63.13 -53.46 -74.31
CA ARG A 260 -64.59 -53.57 -74.09
C ARG A 260 -65.40 -52.88 -75.20
N ALA A 261 -64.87 -51.82 -75.82
CA ALA A 261 -65.50 -51.13 -76.94
C ALA A 261 -65.39 -51.91 -78.26
N GLU A 262 -64.38 -52.78 -78.40
CA GLU A 262 -64.13 -53.60 -79.61
C GLU A 262 -64.82 -54.98 -79.61
N VAL A 263 -65.81 -55.22 -78.75
CA VAL A 263 -66.65 -56.45 -78.79
C VAL A 263 -67.58 -56.51 -80.03
N SER A 264 -67.32 -55.68 -81.05
CA SER A 264 -67.96 -55.79 -82.36
C SER A 264 -66.98 -55.46 -83.49
N GLY A 265 -65.88 -56.21 -83.61
CA GLY A 265 -65.02 -56.18 -84.81
C GLY A 265 -63.66 -56.89 -84.67
N GLU A 266 -63.55 -58.06 -85.28
CA GLU A 266 -62.34 -58.72 -85.81
C GLU A 266 -60.95 -58.53 -85.15
N VAL A 267 -60.52 -59.62 -84.49
CA VAL A 267 -59.16 -60.18 -84.38
C VAL A 267 -58.00 -59.31 -84.90
N TRP A 268 -57.31 -58.64 -83.99
CA TRP A 268 -55.95 -58.13 -84.22
C TRP A 268 -54.93 -59.07 -83.57
N LYS A 269 -54.25 -59.86 -84.41
CA LYS A 269 -53.02 -60.58 -84.05
C LYS A 269 -51.83 -59.63 -84.24
N GLY A 270 -51.71 -58.65 -83.34
CA GLY A 270 -50.55 -57.78 -83.20
C GLY A 270 -49.92 -58.02 -81.83
N GLN A 271 -48.60 -58.12 -81.75
CA GLN A 271 -47.88 -58.46 -80.51
C GLN A 271 -48.32 -57.55 -79.36
N ASP A 272 -48.73 -58.17 -78.26
CA ASP A 272 -49.19 -57.50 -77.06
C ASP A 272 -48.05 -56.68 -76.44
N PRO A 273 -48.08 -55.33 -76.53
CA PRO A 273 -46.99 -54.47 -76.03
C PRO A 273 -46.76 -54.64 -74.52
N PHE A 274 -47.75 -55.16 -73.80
CA PHE A 274 -47.67 -55.46 -72.37
C PHE A 274 -46.77 -56.65 -72.05
N SER A 275 -46.69 -57.64 -72.93
CA SER A 275 -45.79 -58.79 -72.76
C SER A 275 -44.31 -58.36 -72.92
N ASP A 276 -44.04 -57.42 -73.82
CA ASP A 276 -42.70 -56.85 -74.03
C ASP A 276 -42.30 -55.89 -72.90
N LEU A 277 -43.24 -55.09 -72.39
CA LEU A 277 -43.03 -54.24 -71.21
C LEU A 277 -42.78 -55.06 -69.93
N GLN A 278 -43.47 -56.19 -69.75
CA GLN A 278 -43.23 -57.10 -68.63
C GLN A 278 -41.85 -57.76 -68.73
N GLY A 279 -41.42 -58.12 -69.95
CA GLY A 279 -40.04 -58.57 -70.23
C GLY A 279 -39.02 -57.50 -69.85
N LEU A 280 -39.21 -56.26 -70.28
CA LEU A 280 -38.34 -55.13 -69.95
C LEU A 280 -38.33 -54.82 -68.44
N LEU A 281 -39.46 -54.92 -67.75
CA LEU A 281 -39.54 -54.71 -66.30
C LEU A 281 -38.79 -55.81 -65.53
N THR A 282 -38.91 -57.07 -65.95
CA THR A 282 -38.14 -58.18 -65.35
C THR A 282 -36.65 -58.04 -65.60
N GLU A 283 -36.25 -57.57 -66.78
CA GLU A 283 -34.85 -57.24 -67.10
C GLU A 283 -34.35 -56.04 -66.28
N MET A 284 -35.13 -54.98 -66.15
CA MET A 284 -34.82 -53.83 -65.28
C MET A 284 -34.68 -54.26 -63.82
N GLN A 285 -35.53 -55.15 -63.32
CA GLN A 285 -35.42 -55.70 -61.98
C GLN A 285 -34.14 -56.53 -61.81
N ALA A 286 -33.80 -57.38 -62.78
CA ALA A 286 -32.56 -58.16 -62.75
C ALA A 286 -31.30 -57.26 -62.77
N LEU A 287 -31.30 -56.21 -63.59
CA LEU A 287 -30.22 -55.22 -63.66
C LEU A 287 -30.10 -54.41 -62.37
N ARG A 288 -31.20 -54.04 -61.71
CA ARG A 288 -31.16 -53.39 -60.39
C ARG A 288 -30.53 -54.28 -59.34
N VAL A 289 -30.93 -55.56 -59.28
CA VAL A 289 -30.33 -56.54 -58.36
C VAL A 289 -28.82 -56.70 -58.64
N GLN A 290 -28.41 -56.69 -59.91
CA GLN A 290 -26.99 -56.74 -60.26
C GLN A 290 -26.23 -55.47 -59.85
N LEU A 291 -26.82 -54.29 -60.04
CA LEU A 291 -26.23 -53.02 -59.64
C LEU A 291 -26.12 -52.92 -58.11
N GLU A 292 -27.13 -53.36 -57.36
CA GLU A 292 -27.08 -53.42 -55.89
C GLU A 292 -25.94 -54.30 -55.39
N LYS A 293 -25.77 -55.50 -55.97
CA LYS A 293 -24.60 -56.36 -55.67
C LYS A 293 -23.28 -55.68 -56.02
N SER A 294 -23.21 -54.92 -57.12
CA SER A 294 -22.01 -54.16 -57.49
C SER A 294 -21.73 -52.99 -56.53
N ILE A 295 -22.76 -52.32 -56.02
CA ILE A 295 -22.61 -51.24 -55.05
C ILE A 295 -22.16 -51.81 -53.70
N GLU A 296 -22.73 -52.93 -53.27
CA GLU A 296 -22.36 -53.60 -52.02
C GLU A 296 -20.92 -54.10 -52.05
N THR A 297 -20.48 -54.71 -53.16
CA THR A 297 -19.08 -55.08 -53.36
C THR A 297 -18.17 -53.85 -53.40
N ASN A 298 -18.57 -52.76 -54.06
CA ASN A 298 -17.79 -51.52 -54.08
C ASN A 298 -17.67 -50.88 -52.68
N ASN A 299 -18.75 -50.85 -51.90
CA ASN A 299 -18.74 -50.34 -50.53
C ASN A 299 -17.85 -51.20 -49.63
N THR A 300 -17.90 -52.53 -49.77
CA THR A 300 -17.00 -53.44 -49.03
C THR A 300 -15.53 -53.17 -49.36
N LEU A 301 -15.21 -52.92 -50.63
CA LEU A 301 -13.85 -52.55 -51.04
C LEU A 301 -13.44 -51.17 -50.52
N ARG A 302 -14.34 -50.19 -50.53
CA ARG A 302 -14.09 -48.85 -49.94
C ARG A 302 -13.81 -48.94 -48.44
N SER A 303 -14.62 -49.67 -47.68
CA SER A 303 -14.37 -49.88 -46.24
C SER A 303 -13.04 -50.59 -45.99
N LYS A 304 -12.66 -51.59 -46.81
CA LYS A 304 -11.34 -52.23 -46.71
C LYS A 304 -10.19 -51.28 -47.03
N LEU A 305 -10.35 -50.40 -48.02
CA LEU A 305 -9.33 -49.39 -48.34
C LEU A 305 -9.19 -48.34 -47.24
N GLU A 306 -10.30 -47.89 -46.66
CA GLU A 306 -10.30 -46.95 -45.54
C GLU A 306 -9.66 -47.58 -44.29
N GLU A 307 -9.94 -48.85 -44.01
CA GLU A 307 -9.27 -49.61 -42.97
C GLU A 307 -7.76 -49.74 -43.21
N GLN A 308 -7.33 -50.00 -44.45
CA GLN A 308 -5.92 -50.02 -44.82
C GLN A 308 -5.24 -48.66 -44.67
N LEU A 309 -5.92 -47.55 -44.98
CA LEU A 309 -5.40 -46.21 -44.78
C LEU A 309 -5.27 -45.86 -43.29
N MET A 310 -6.25 -46.25 -42.47
CA MET A 310 -6.19 -46.08 -41.01
C MET A 310 -5.09 -46.95 -40.38
N GLN A 311 -4.84 -48.16 -40.90
CA GLN A 311 -3.72 -49.02 -40.47
C GLN A 311 -2.36 -48.48 -40.95
N GLY A 312 -2.26 -47.94 -42.16
CA GLY A 312 -1.06 -47.29 -42.68
C GLY A 312 -0.69 -46.01 -41.90
N ALA A 313 -1.69 -45.24 -41.47
CA ALA A 313 -1.49 -44.09 -40.59
C ALA A 313 -0.96 -44.50 -39.21
N LYS A 314 -1.44 -45.62 -38.64
CA LYS A 314 -0.92 -46.18 -37.39
C LYS A 314 0.53 -46.68 -37.52
N GLN A 315 0.92 -47.31 -38.62
CA GLN A 315 2.31 -47.76 -38.83
C GLN A 315 3.29 -46.59 -39.04
N THR A 316 2.84 -45.47 -39.61
CA THR A 316 3.68 -44.28 -39.79
C THR A 316 3.92 -43.52 -38.48
N GLN A 317 3.06 -43.71 -37.47
CA GLN A 317 3.19 -43.10 -36.15
C GLN A 317 4.11 -43.90 -35.20
N GLU A 318 4.33 -45.18 -35.46
CA GLU A 318 5.20 -46.06 -34.63
C GLU A 318 6.65 -46.14 -35.16
N GLY A 319 6.91 -45.67 -36.39
CA GLY A 319 8.23 -45.71 -37.05
C GLY A 319 9.06 -44.42 -37.02
N ALA A 320 8.64 -43.36 -36.31
CA ALA A 320 9.31 -42.07 -36.36
C ALA A 320 10.44 -41.93 -35.30
N LEU A 321 11.57 -42.61 -35.54
CA LEU A 321 12.88 -42.13 -35.10
C LEU A 321 13.76 -41.79 -36.32
N SER A 322 13.97 -40.49 -36.47
CA SER A 322 15.05 -39.79 -37.20
C SER A 322 14.84 -39.35 -38.67
N PRO A 323 15.46 -38.20 -39.05
CA PRO A 323 14.95 -37.32 -40.11
C PRO A 323 15.89 -37.20 -41.33
N ALA A 324 15.34 -36.89 -42.51
CA ALA A 324 16.10 -36.26 -43.58
C ALA A 324 15.21 -35.45 -44.53
N VAL A 325 15.72 -34.27 -44.86
CA VAL A 325 15.19 -33.23 -45.73
C VAL A 325 15.49 -33.56 -47.20
N GLN A 326 14.53 -33.42 -48.11
CA GLN A 326 14.71 -32.78 -49.44
C GLN A 326 13.41 -32.73 -50.29
N THR A 327 12.92 -31.50 -50.46
CA THR A 327 12.39 -30.82 -51.67
C THR A 327 12.08 -31.62 -52.94
N LEU A 328 10.87 -31.45 -53.50
CA LEU A 328 10.60 -30.81 -54.82
C LEU A 328 9.08 -30.65 -55.10
N SER A 329 8.75 -29.64 -55.91
CA SER A 329 7.48 -28.91 -56.05
C SER A 329 6.31 -29.55 -56.83
N ALA A 330 5.08 -29.24 -56.35
CA ALA A 330 3.82 -28.74 -56.97
C ALA A 330 3.28 -29.32 -58.32
N PRO A 331 1.94 -29.32 -58.54
CA PRO A 331 1.27 -28.10 -59.00
C PRO A 331 -0.14 -27.81 -58.44
N LYS A 332 -0.43 -26.50 -58.44
CA LYS A 332 -1.66 -25.78 -58.09
C LYS A 332 -2.56 -25.65 -59.32
N TRP A 333 -3.84 -26.01 -59.21
CA TRP A 333 -4.87 -25.66 -60.21
C TRP A 333 -5.90 -24.68 -59.61
N SER A 334 -6.10 -23.56 -60.30
CA SER A 334 -7.13 -22.54 -60.09
C SER A 334 -7.87 -22.34 -61.43
N LEU A 335 -9.20 -22.45 -61.44
CA LEU A 335 -10.17 -22.04 -62.49
C LEU A 335 -11.55 -22.05 -61.78
N GLN A 336 -12.30 -20.98 -61.47
CA GLN A 336 -12.82 -19.79 -62.17
C GLN A 336 -14.16 -20.04 -62.92
N LEU A 337 -15.23 -19.33 -62.52
CA LEU A 337 -16.44 -18.97 -63.31
C LEU A 337 -17.19 -17.81 -62.58
N ASP A 338 -17.12 -16.54 -63.01
CA ASP A 338 -18.04 -15.79 -63.91
C ASP A 338 -19.50 -15.66 -63.36
N LYS A 339 -20.29 -14.57 -63.41
CA LYS A 339 -20.30 -13.19 -63.97
C LYS A 339 -21.70 -12.62 -63.56
N HIS A 340 -21.96 -11.37 -63.15
CA HIS A 340 -22.29 -10.19 -63.97
C HIS A 340 -22.89 -9.07 -63.10
N ALA A 341 -22.75 -7.83 -63.56
CA ALA A 341 -23.17 -6.56 -62.97
C ALA A 341 -24.52 -6.03 -63.54
N SER A 342 -25.14 -5.07 -62.82
CA SER A 342 -26.10 -4.00 -63.24
C SER A 342 -26.81 -3.49 -61.96
N ASP A 343 -27.04 -2.21 -61.62
CA ASP A 343 -26.93 -0.89 -62.25
C ASP A 343 -26.89 0.22 -61.15
N THR A 344 -26.21 1.33 -61.41
CA THR A 344 -26.32 2.66 -60.71
C THR A 344 -27.51 3.46 -61.32
N PRO A 345 -28.08 4.57 -60.76
CA PRO A 345 -27.38 5.84 -60.41
C PRO A 345 -27.96 6.71 -59.25
N LEU A 346 -27.18 7.75 -58.92
CA LEU A 346 -27.46 8.89 -58.02
C LEU A 346 -28.70 9.74 -58.40
N PHE A 347 -29.30 10.39 -57.38
CA PHE A 347 -29.82 11.78 -57.37
C PHE A 347 -29.70 12.30 -55.91
N SER A 348 -28.80 13.21 -55.55
CA SER A 348 -28.88 14.68 -55.64
C SER A 348 -30.23 15.26 -55.20
N ARG A 349 -30.25 16.11 -54.15
CA ARG A 349 -30.56 17.55 -54.27
C ARG A 349 -30.94 18.24 -52.93
N ASN A 350 -30.09 19.20 -52.55
CA ASN A 350 -30.34 20.53 -51.96
C ASN A 350 -30.48 20.79 -50.44
N ASP A 351 -29.53 21.61 -50.00
CA ASP A 351 -29.56 22.62 -48.95
C ASP A 351 -30.64 23.71 -49.14
N VAL A 352 -31.10 24.31 -48.03
CA VAL A 352 -31.37 25.75 -47.88
C VAL A 352 -31.32 26.17 -46.39
N ASP A 353 -30.40 27.08 -46.09
CA ASP A 353 -30.45 28.28 -45.22
C ASP A 353 -31.08 28.25 -43.81
N SER A 354 -30.34 28.55 -42.73
CA SER A 354 -29.66 29.80 -42.30
C SER A 354 -30.53 30.63 -41.34
N LEU A 355 -30.12 30.74 -40.07
CA LEU A 355 -30.21 31.90 -39.13
C LEU A 355 -29.40 31.50 -37.87
N SER A 356 -28.18 31.96 -37.58
CA SER A 356 -27.63 33.30 -37.33
C SER A 356 -27.92 33.90 -35.93
N CYS A 357 -26.81 34.31 -35.28
CA CYS A 357 -26.63 35.28 -34.18
C CYS A 357 -27.08 34.91 -32.75
N GLU A 358 -26.47 35.36 -31.64
CA GLU A 358 -25.21 36.02 -31.30
C GLU A 358 -25.13 36.09 -29.75
N SER A 359 -23.91 36.00 -29.21
CA SER A 359 -23.39 36.75 -28.06
C SER A 359 -23.95 36.62 -26.62
N SER A 360 -23.00 36.27 -25.73
CA SER A 360 -22.65 36.97 -24.46
C SER A 360 -23.19 36.49 -23.10
N SER A 361 -22.22 36.00 -22.32
CA SER A 361 -21.86 36.42 -20.95
C SER A 361 -22.37 35.63 -19.72
N SER A 362 -21.35 35.24 -18.93
CA SER A 362 -21.23 35.39 -17.47
C SER A 362 -21.61 34.24 -16.53
N SER A 363 -20.69 34.08 -15.57
CA SER A 363 -20.82 33.60 -14.20
C SER A 363 -20.77 32.10 -13.96
N ALA A 364 -19.57 31.68 -13.55
CA ALA A 364 -19.26 30.79 -12.42
C ALA A 364 -20.39 29.88 -11.92
N HIS A 365 -20.16 28.56 -12.03
CA HIS A 365 -20.14 27.66 -10.88
C HIS A 365 -19.37 26.39 -11.27
N THR A 366 -18.26 26.14 -10.59
CA THR A 366 -17.56 24.87 -10.59
C THR A 366 -18.38 23.86 -9.77
N PRO A 367 -18.55 22.63 -10.28
CA PRO A 367 -18.35 21.47 -9.42
C PRO A 367 -17.25 20.58 -9.99
N CYS A 368 -16.31 20.24 -9.12
CA CYS A 368 -15.25 19.25 -9.36
C CYS A 368 -15.85 17.94 -9.89
N MET A 369 -15.29 17.44 -10.99
CA MET A 369 -15.41 16.02 -11.33
C MET A 369 -14.19 15.27 -10.78
N PRO A 370 -14.39 14.20 -9.99
CA PRO A 370 -13.29 13.36 -9.53
C PRO A 370 -12.66 12.63 -10.73
N GLY A 371 -11.33 12.59 -10.74
CA GLY A 371 -10.52 12.16 -11.87
C GLY A 371 -10.83 10.75 -12.34
N LEU A 372 -10.99 10.60 -13.66
CA LEU A 372 -10.84 9.30 -14.29
C LEU A 372 -9.35 8.94 -14.27
N VAL A 373 -9.01 8.03 -13.36
CA VAL A 373 -7.77 7.28 -13.36
C VAL A 373 -7.59 6.62 -14.73
N THR A 374 -6.42 6.81 -15.30
CA THR A 374 -5.99 6.25 -16.58
C THR A 374 -5.83 4.73 -16.43
N GLY A 375 -6.91 4.00 -16.72
CA GLY A 375 -6.91 2.53 -16.64
C GLY A 375 -8.16 1.83 -17.18
N HIS A 376 -9.13 2.55 -17.75
CA HIS A 376 -10.36 1.94 -18.24
C HIS A 376 -10.20 1.33 -19.64
N ARG A 377 -10.18 -0.01 -19.68
CA ARG A 377 -10.57 -0.81 -20.84
C ARG A 377 -11.86 -0.21 -21.42
N LEU A 378 -11.84 0.25 -22.68
CA LEU A 378 -13.02 0.83 -23.33
C LEU A 378 -14.14 -0.22 -23.36
N TRP A 379 -15.09 -0.14 -22.43
CA TRP A 379 -16.27 -1.00 -22.38
C TRP A 379 -17.39 -0.43 -23.26
N ALA A 380 -17.01 0.07 -24.43
CA ALA A 380 -17.92 0.73 -25.35
C ALA A 380 -17.53 0.37 -26.78
N SER A 381 -18.38 -0.40 -27.47
CA SER A 381 -18.22 -0.64 -28.91
C SER A 381 -18.28 0.71 -29.63
N LYS A 382 -17.38 0.96 -30.59
CA LYS A 382 -17.32 2.21 -31.37
C LYS A 382 -18.61 2.56 -32.13
N ASN A 383 -19.53 1.60 -32.26
CA ASN A 383 -20.78 1.73 -32.99
C ASN A 383 -22.01 1.59 -32.06
N GLY A 384 -21.81 1.62 -30.74
CA GLY A 384 -22.86 1.39 -29.76
C GLY A 384 -23.75 2.60 -29.56
N CYS A 385 -25.04 2.38 -29.37
CA CYS A 385 -25.91 3.38 -28.75
C CYS A 385 -25.71 3.27 -27.25
N HIS A 386 -25.01 4.24 -26.65
CA HIS A 386 -24.73 4.20 -25.22
C HIS A 386 -25.93 4.75 -24.47
N VAL A 387 -26.18 4.21 -23.29
CA VAL A 387 -27.25 4.65 -22.41
C VAL A 387 -26.63 4.86 -21.03
N LEU A 388 -26.81 6.05 -20.47
CA LEU A 388 -26.40 6.41 -19.12
C LEU A 388 -27.63 6.38 -18.22
N GLY A 389 -27.50 5.77 -17.06
CA GLY A 389 -28.50 5.84 -15.98
C GLY A 389 -27.92 5.27 -14.70
N LEU A 390 -28.69 5.38 -13.63
CA LEU A 390 -28.34 4.74 -12.37
C LEU A 390 -28.42 3.23 -12.54
N ILE A 391 -27.50 2.51 -11.90
CA ILE A 391 -27.45 1.04 -11.97
C ILE A 391 -28.70 0.44 -11.32
N GLU A 392 -29.23 1.11 -10.31
CA GLU A 392 -30.45 0.73 -9.62
C GLU A 392 -31.69 0.78 -10.54
N ASP A 393 -31.77 1.80 -11.41
CA ASP A 393 -32.85 1.94 -12.40
C ASP A 393 -32.74 0.85 -13.48
N TYR A 394 -31.52 0.50 -13.88
CA TYR A 394 -31.27 -0.60 -14.83
C TYR A 394 -31.68 -1.96 -14.24
N ASP A 395 -31.27 -2.24 -13.01
CA ASP A 395 -31.64 -3.48 -12.31
C ASP A 395 -33.15 -3.58 -12.10
N ALA A 396 -33.80 -2.47 -11.73
CA ALA A 396 -35.25 -2.39 -11.63
C ALA A 396 -35.92 -2.65 -12.98
N LEU A 397 -35.39 -2.08 -14.07
CA LEU A 397 -35.91 -2.29 -15.42
C LEU A 397 -35.78 -3.75 -15.85
N CYS A 398 -34.63 -4.39 -15.60
CA CYS A 398 -34.43 -5.81 -15.86
C CYS A 398 -35.42 -6.68 -15.07
N LYS A 399 -35.71 -6.34 -13.81
CA LYS A 399 -36.72 -7.03 -13.00
C LYS A 399 -38.13 -6.87 -13.59
N GLN A 400 -38.50 -5.67 -14.06
CA GLN A 400 -39.80 -5.44 -14.70
C GLN A 400 -39.93 -6.22 -16.02
N ILE A 401 -38.91 -6.17 -16.88
CA ILE A 401 -38.90 -6.92 -18.14
C ILE A 401 -39.02 -8.43 -17.87
N GLY A 402 -38.27 -8.95 -16.89
CA GLY A 402 -38.35 -10.36 -16.50
C GLY A 402 -39.72 -10.76 -15.91
N GLN A 403 -40.38 -9.87 -15.16
CA GLN A 403 -41.75 -10.08 -14.70
C GLN A 403 -42.75 -10.12 -15.86
N GLY A 404 -42.61 -9.19 -16.81
CA GLY A 404 -43.44 -9.12 -18.02
C GLY A 404 -43.33 -10.37 -18.87
N GLN A 405 -42.12 -10.91 -19.05
CA GLN A 405 -41.89 -12.17 -19.77
C GLN A 405 -42.60 -13.36 -19.11
N ARG A 406 -42.54 -13.47 -17.78
CA ARG A 406 -43.26 -14.53 -17.04
C ARG A 406 -44.78 -14.41 -17.19
N LEU A 407 -45.30 -13.19 -17.12
CA LEU A 407 -46.73 -12.95 -17.33
C LEU A 407 -47.16 -13.29 -18.76
N LEU A 408 -46.32 -13.03 -19.76
CA LEU A 408 -46.59 -13.38 -21.15
C LEU A 408 -46.68 -14.91 -21.34
N VAL A 409 -45.77 -15.68 -20.74
CA VAL A 409 -45.79 -17.15 -20.77
C VAL A 409 -47.04 -17.69 -20.07
N GLU A 410 -47.42 -17.12 -18.92
CA GLU A 410 -48.63 -17.52 -18.20
C GLU A 410 -49.89 -17.21 -19.02
N MET A 411 -49.94 -16.05 -19.68
CA MET A 411 -51.03 -15.70 -20.60
C MET A 411 -51.12 -16.69 -21.77
N ASP A 412 -50.00 -17.08 -22.35
CA ASP A 412 -49.94 -18.06 -23.45
C ASP A 412 -50.44 -19.45 -23.04
N ILE A 413 -50.08 -19.90 -21.83
CA ILE A 413 -50.60 -21.15 -21.25
C ILE A 413 -52.12 -21.04 -21.04
N GLN A 414 -52.62 -19.90 -20.57
CA GLN A 414 -54.05 -19.68 -20.34
C GLN A 414 -54.86 -19.61 -21.64
N THR A 415 -54.34 -18.97 -22.69
CA THR A 415 -54.97 -18.95 -24.02
C THR A 415 -54.93 -20.31 -24.68
N GLN A 416 -53.83 -21.07 -24.56
CA GLN A 416 -53.74 -22.42 -25.10
C GLN A 416 -54.70 -23.40 -24.41
N LYS A 417 -54.86 -23.28 -23.07
CA LYS A 417 -55.88 -24.02 -22.29
C LYS A 417 -57.31 -23.64 -22.67
N ALA A 418 -57.56 -22.40 -23.07
CA ALA A 418 -58.87 -21.97 -23.56
C ALA A 418 -59.17 -22.47 -24.98
N LEU A 419 -58.14 -22.67 -25.81
CA LEU A 419 -58.26 -23.15 -27.19
C LEU A 419 -58.42 -24.68 -27.29
N TYR A 420 -57.85 -25.44 -26.33
CA TYR A 420 -57.99 -26.89 -26.21
C TYR A 420 -58.44 -27.28 -24.79
N PRO A 421 -59.75 -27.17 -24.45
CA PRO A 421 -60.25 -27.72 -23.21
C PRO A 421 -60.14 -29.25 -23.26
N THR A 422 -59.26 -29.83 -22.44
CA THR A 422 -59.20 -31.28 -22.26
C THR A 422 -60.60 -31.80 -21.88
N SER A 423 -61.06 -32.80 -22.62
CA SER A 423 -62.35 -33.53 -22.57
C SER A 423 -63.15 -33.46 -21.25
N PRO A 424 -64.50 -33.33 -21.30
CA PRO A 424 -65.33 -33.24 -20.11
C PRO A 424 -65.49 -34.60 -19.42
N GLU A 425 -65.07 -34.72 -18.16
CA GLU A 425 -65.65 -35.70 -17.25
C GLU A 425 -67.06 -35.22 -16.80
N PRO A 426 -68.09 -36.06 -16.89
CA PRO A 426 -69.45 -35.66 -16.56
C PRO A 426 -69.70 -35.83 -15.05
N GLY A 427 -69.81 -34.71 -14.34
CA GLY A 427 -70.43 -34.72 -13.02
C GLY A 427 -69.96 -33.63 -12.09
N THR A 428 -70.53 -32.44 -12.23
CA THR A 428 -71.18 -31.67 -11.13
C THR A 428 -71.39 -30.23 -11.60
N LYS A 429 -72.64 -29.76 -11.49
CA LYS A 429 -73.09 -28.41 -11.85
C LYS A 429 -72.34 -27.34 -11.02
N GLY A 430 -71.80 -26.33 -11.69
CA GLY A 430 -71.27 -25.13 -11.03
C GLY A 430 -70.47 -24.22 -11.97
N SER A 431 -71.16 -23.27 -12.61
CA SER A 431 -70.67 -22.01 -13.21
C SER A 431 -69.16 -21.88 -13.51
N HIS A 432 -68.76 -21.99 -14.78
CA HIS A 432 -67.42 -21.65 -15.26
C HIS A 432 -67.35 -20.21 -15.80
N PRO A 433 -66.70 -19.28 -15.07
CA PRO A 433 -66.03 -18.12 -15.67
C PRO A 433 -64.53 -18.03 -15.30
N ALA A 434 -63.93 -19.11 -14.76
CA ALA A 434 -62.60 -19.08 -14.16
C ALA A 434 -61.39 -18.88 -15.11
N PRO A 435 -61.39 -19.30 -16.40
CA PRO A 435 -60.24 -19.09 -17.28
C PRO A 435 -60.09 -17.66 -17.77
N LEU A 436 -61.21 -17.00 -18.11
CA LEU A 436 -61.20 -15.66 -18.68
C LEU A 436 -60.92 -14.56 -17.65
N SER A 437 -61.40 -14.72 -16.41
CA SER A 437 -61.09 -13.77 -15.33
C SER A 437 -59.60 -13.77 -14.96
N LYS A 438 -58.96 -14.94 -15.01
CA LYS A 438 -57.51 -15.09 -14.81
C LYS A 438 -56.72 -14.43 -15.95
N LEU A 439 -57.14 -14.64 -17.19
CA LEU A 439 -56.51 -14.01 -18.35
C LEU A 439 -56.62 -12.47 -18.30
N VAL A 440 -57.79 -11.95 -17.95
CA VAL A 440 -58.00 -10.51 -17.77
C VAL A 440 -57.11 -9.97 -16.64
N SER A 441 -56.98 -10.68 -15.52
CA SER A 441 -56.08 -10.29 -14.43
C SER A 441 -54.60 -10.30 -14.84
N SER A 442 -54.16 -11.28 -15.63
CA SER A 442 -52.77 -11.33 -16.13
C SER A 442 -52.50 -10.24 -17.16
N VAL A 443 -53.46 -9.92 -18.02
CA VAL A 443 -53.36 -8.79 -18.98
C VAL A 443 -53.26 -7.47 -18.22
N THR A 444 -54.07 -7.28 -17.17
CA THR A 444 -54.04 -6.08 -16.34
C THR A 444 -52.70 -5.95 -15.59
N ALA A 445 -52.16 -7.06 -15.08
CA ALA A 445 -50.84 -7.07 -14.45
C ALA A 445 -49.71 -6.79 -15.45
N ALA A 446 -49.76 -7.36 -16.66
CA ALA A 446 -48.76 -7.12 -17.71
C ALA A 446 -48.74 -5.65 -18.15
N LYS A 447 -49.92 -5.00 -18.20
CA LYS A 447 -50.02 -3.56 -18.47
C LYS A 447 -49.29 -2.73 -17.40
N VAL A 448 -49.50 -3.02 -16.12
CA VAL A 448 -48.82 -2.30 -15.01
C VAL A 448 -47.30 -2.48 -15.08
N VAL A 449 -46.83 -3.69 -15.35
CA VAL A 449 -45.39 -3.97 -15.51
C VAL A 449 -44.78 -3.19 -16.69
N LEU A 450 -45.51 -3.09 -17.80
CA LEU A 450 -45.05 -2.35 -18.98
C LEU A 450 -45.03 -0.84 -18.73
N GLU A 451 -46.03 -0.29 -18.03
CA GLU A 451 -46.06 1.12 -17.62
C GLU A 451 -44.89 1.45 -16.69
N GLU A 452 -44.58 0.57 -15.73
CA GLU A 452 -43.44 0.76 -14.83
C GLU A 452 -42.09 0.64 -15.55
N ALA A 453 -41.95 -0.31 -16.49
CA ALA A 453 -40.77 -0.40 -17.35
C ALA A 453 -40.59 0.87 -18.21
N SER A 454 -41.68 1.43 -18.75
CA SER A 454 -41.65 2.71 -19.48
C SER A 454 -41.23 3.88 -18.60
N ARG A 455 -41.64 3.91 -17.33
CA ARG A 455 -41.25 4.94 -16.37
C ARG A 455 -39.75 4.87 -16.07
N LEU A 456 -39.21 3.66 -15.84
CA LEU A 456 -37.79 3.44 -15.60
C LEU A 456 -36.92 3.76 -16.83
N LEU A 457 -37.44 3.52 -18.04
CA LEU A 457 -36.77 3.92 -19.28
C LEU A 457 -36.61 5.45 -19.43
N GLN A 458 -37.46 6.26 -18.78
CA GLN A 458 -37.30 7.72 -18.80
C GLN A 458 -36.11 8.21 -17.95
N HIS A 459 -35.61 7.39 -17.02
CA HIS A 459 -34.40 7.69 -16.25
C HIS A 459 -33.10 7.37 -16.99
N LEU A 460 -33.22 6.72 -18.16
CA LEU A 460 -32.10 6.29 -18.99
C LEU A 460 -31.88 7.27 -20.15
N TRP A 461 -30.66 7.77 -20.28
CA TRP A 461 -30.27 8.80 -21.22
C TRP A 461 -29.42 8.23 -22.34
N ARG A 462 -29.86 8.36 -23.59
CA ARG A 462 -29.05 7.94 -24.73
C ARG A 462 -27.90 8.91 -24.95
N VAL A 463 -26.69 8.39 -25.01
CA VAL A 463 -25.46 9.13 -25.32
C VAL A 463 -24.89 8.64 -26.64
N SER A 464 -24.67 9.59 -27.54
CA SER A 464 -23.82 9.39 -28.71
C SER A 464 -22.41 9.84 -28.31
N LEU A 465 -21.39 8.98 -28.44
CA LEU A 465 -20.02 9.48 -28.28
C LEU A 465 -19.76 10.55 -29.36
N PRO A 466 -19.06 11.65 -29.03
CA PRO A 466 -18.60 12.58 -30.04
C PRO A 466 -17.75 11.81 -31.04
N ASN A 467 -18.22 11.78 -32.29
CA ASN A 467 -17.47 11.22 -33.40
C ASN A 467 -16.10 11.93 -33.42
N ASN A 468 -15.01 11.17 -33.36
CA ASN A 468 -13.65 11.71 -33.36
C ASN A 468 -13.44 12.57 -34.61
N GLY A 469 -13.66 13.88 -34.49
CA GLY A 469 -13.53 14.79 -35.63
C GLY A 469 -13.91 16.25 -35.37
N GLN A 470 -14.68 16.57 -34.33
CA GLN A 470 -15.20 17.95 -34.21
C GLN A 470 -15.34 18.45 -32.77
N CYS A 471 -14.21 18.65 -32.09
CA CYS A 471 -14.13 19.48 -30.89
C CYS A 471 -12.74 20.13 -30.82
N THR A 472 -12.58 21.29 -31.45
CA THR A 472 -11.34 22.09 -31.47
C THR A 472 -10.92 22.57 -30.08
N LEU A 473 -11.86 22.82 -29.16
CA LEU A 473 -11.56 23.34 -27.81
C LEU A 473 -10.97 22.30 -26.84
N HIS A 474 -11.35 21.02 -26.96
CA HIS A 474 -10.84 19.97 -26.06
C HIS A 474 -9.44 19.48 -26.46
N CYS A 475 -9.04 19.67 -27.73
CA CYS A 475 -7.72 19.29 -28.21
C CYS A 475 -6.61 20.18 -27.62
N GLU A 476 -6.82 21.49 -27.60
CA GLU A 476 -5.81 22.46 -27.13
C GLU A 476 -5.54 22.33 -25.62
N GLN A 477 -6.59 22.22 -24.80
CA GLN A 477 -6.44 22.01 -23.35
C GLN A 477 -5.78 20.66 -23.01
N SER A 478 -6.07 19.62 -23.81
CA SER A 478 -5.42 18.31 -23.67
C SER A 478 -3.92 18.39 -23.98
N GLU A 479 -3.51 19.12 -25.02
CA GLU A 479 -2.10 19.28 -25.37
C GLU A 479 -1.34 20.18 -24.37
N GLU A 480 -1.98 21.24 -23.86
CA GLU A 480 -1.41 22.08 -22.80
C GLU A 480 -1.20 21.29 -21.51
N MET A 481 -2.18 20.47 -21.10
CA MET A 481 -2.07 19.60 -19.94
C MET A 481 -0.94 18.56 -20.11
N LYS A 482 -0.82 17.96 -21.29
CA LYS A 482 0.30 17.05 -21.61
C LYS A 482 1.65 17.76 -21.53
N ALA A 483 1.75 19.01 -21.99
CA ALA A 483 2.97 19.80 -21.90
C ALA A 483 3.35 20.10 -20.44
N GLU A 484 2.39 20.47 -19.59
CA GLU A 484 2.65 20.72 -18.17
C GLU A 484 3.03 19.43 -17.43
N ILE A 485 2.39 18.29 -17.72
CA ILE A 485 2.79 16.98 -17.18
C ILE A 485 4.25 16.67 -17.52
N ASN A 486 4.65 16.85 -18.78
CA ASN A 486 6.03 16.62 -19.21
C ASN A 486 7.02 17.56 -18.51
N LYS A 487 6.64 18.82 -18.29
CA LYS A 487 7.45 19.79 -17.56
C LYS A 487 7.58 19.43 -16.08
N LEU A 488 6.51 18.96 -15.45
CA LEU A 488 6.53 18.47 -14.07
C LEU A 488 7.41 17.23 -13.94
N HIS A 489 7.32 16.27 -14.88
CA HIS A 489 8.21 15.11 -14.91
C HIS A 489 9.69 15.51 -15.02
N LYS A 490 10.03 16.49 -15.87
CA LYS A 490 11.41 17.02 -15.96
C LYS A 490 11.87 17.64 -14.63
N LYS A 491 11.03 18.47 -14.00
CA LYS A 491 11.35 19.07 -12.69
C LYS A 491 11.53 18.02 -11.60
N LEU A 492 10.68 16.98 -11.58
CA LEU A 492 10.77 15.88 -10.63
C LEU A 492 12.09 15.11 -10.83
N PHE A 493 12.44 14.80 -12.08
CA PHE A 493 13.71 14.16 -12.42
C PHE A 493 14.94 14.98 -11.97
N GLU A 494 14.90 16.31 -12.13
CA GLU A 494 15.96 17.20 -11.64
C GLU A 494 16.07 17.22 -10.11
N GLN A 495 14.93 17.23 -9.40
CA GLN A 495 14.89 17.15 -7.94
C GLN A 495 15.44 15.81 -7.43
N GLU A 496 15.04 14.70 -8.05
CA GLU A 496 15.54 13.37 -7.74
C GLU A 496 17.06 13.28 -7.92
N LYS A 497 17.60 13.85 -9.00
CA LYS A 497 19.05 13.93 -9.22
C LYS A 497 19.77 14.74 -8.13
N LYS A 498 19.20 15.89 -7.72
CA LYS A 498 19.76 16.69 -6.61
C LYS A 498 19.74 15.92 -5.30
N LEU A 499 18.64 15.22 -5.00
CA LEU A 499 18.48 14.40 -3.80
C LEU A 499 19.48 13.22 -3.78
N GLN A 500 19.71 12.57 -4.91
CA GLN A 500 20.73 11.52 -5.00
C GLN A 500 22.14 12.06 -4.76
N ASN A 501 22.45 13.27 -5.24
CA ASN A 501 23.74 13.90 -4.99
C ASN A 501 23.92 14.28 -3.52
N THR A 502 22.90 14.85 -2.87
CA THR A 502 22.96 15.18 -1.44
C THR A 502 23.05 13.90 -0.58
N ALA A 503 22.35 12.83 -0.95
CA ALA A 503 22.44 11.54 -0.28
C ALA A 503 23.87 10.96 -0.33
N LYS A 504 24.54 11.03 -1.50
CA LYS A 504 25.95 10.60 -1.63
C LYS A 504 26.89 11.45 -0.77
N LEU A 505 26.67 12.77 -0.73
CA LEU A 505 27.47 13.67 0.11
C LEU A 505 27.28 13.37 1.60
N LEU A 506 26.04 13.13 2.04
CA LEU A 506 25.74 12.73 3.41
C LEU A 506 26.38 11.39 3.76
N GLN A 507 26.38 10.43 2.84
CA GLN A 507 27.04 9.14 3.04
C GLN A 507 28.57 9.29 3.20
N GLN A 508 29.18 10.17 2.41
CA GLN A 508 30.60 10.49 2.53
C GLN A 508 30.91 11.21 3.86
N SER A 509 30.07 12.15 4.28
CA SER A 509 30.18 12.82 5.60
C SER A 509 30.10 11.80 6.74
N LYS A 510 29.11 10.90 6.70
CA LYS A 510 28.96 9.84 7.70
C LYS A 510 30.18 8.92 7.77
N HIS A 511 30.80 8.63 6.62
CA HIS A 511 32.05 7.87 6.59
C HIS A 511 33.20 8.65 7.25
N GLN A 512 33.34 9.94 6.95
CA GLN A 512 34.35 10.80 7.58
C GLN A 512 34.16 10.90 9.09
N GLU A 513 32.93 11.08 9.57
CA GLU A 513 32.59 11.10 11.00
C GLU A 513 32.97 9.78 11.69
N LYS A 514 32.72 8.63 11.03
CA LYS A 514 33.14 7.33 11.56
C LYS A 514 34.66 7.24 11.71
N VAL A 515 35.42 7.68 10.71
CA VAL A 515 36.89 7.69 10.76
C VAL A 515 37.39 8.58 11.91
N ILE A 516 36.80 9.77 12.08
CA ILE A 516 37.14 10.68 13.17
C ILE A 516 36.84 10.02 14.53
N PHE A 517 35.67 9.40 14.66
CA PHE A 517 35.28 8.69 15.89
C PHE A 517 36.24 7.54 16.21
N ASP A 518 36.57 6.70 15.23
CA ASP A 518 37.49 5.58 15.40
C ASP A 518 38.88 6.10 15.84
N GLN A 519 39.35 7.20 15.24
CA GLN A 519 40.61 7.84 15.65
C GLN A 519 40.53 8.41 17.07
N LEU A 520 39.42 9.04 17.45
CA LEU A 520 39.20 9.54 18.81
C LEU A 520 39.20 8.41 19.84
N VAL A 521 38.61 7.25 19.52
CA VAL A 521 38.65 6.06 20.39
C VAL A 521 40.09 5.57 20.57
N VAL A 522 40.89 5.52 19.50
CA VAL A 522 42.31 5.16 19.58
C VAL A 522 43.08 6.17 20.45
N THR A 523 42.91 7.47 20.20
CA THR A 523 43.55 8.53 20.99
C THR A 523 43.16 8.46 22.46
N HIS A 524 41.88 8.26 22.75
CA HIS A 524 41.38 8.10 24.10
C HIS A 524 42.00 6.87 24.81
N LYS A 525 42.16 5.74 24.11
CA LYS A 525 42.86 4.55 24.66
C LYS A 525 44.31 4.85 25.01
N VAL A 526 45.03 5.57 24.14
CA VAL A 526 46.42 5.97 24.38
C VAL A 526 46.52 6.91 25.58
N LEU A 527 45.67 7.94 25.65
CA LEU A 527 45.62 8.88 26.78
C LEU A 527 45.27 8.17 28.10
N ARG A 528 44.31 7.23 28.09
CA ARG A 528 43.98 6.41 29.26
C ARG A 528 45.18 5.60 29.73
N LYS A 529 45.95 5.01 28.82
CA LYS A 529 47.17 4.25 29.15
C LYS A 529 48.27 5.15 29.69
N ALA A 530 48.50 6.32 29.08
CA ALA A 530 49.46 7.30 29.56
C ALA A 530 49.10 7.81 30.98
N ARG A 531 47.81 8.08 31.22
CA ARG A 531 47.29 8.44 32.54
C ARG A 531 47.55 7.33 33.57
N GLY A 532 47.22 6.09 33.26
CA GLY A 532 47.48 4.95 34.15
C GLY A 532 48.97 4.80 34.49
N ASN A 533 49.87 5.04 33.53
CA ASN A 533 51.32 5.03 33.77
C ASN A 533 51.78 6.15 34.72
N LEU A 534 51.13 7.32 34.68
CA LEU A 534 51.42 8.44 35.59
C LEU A 534 50.87 8.20 37.00
N GLU A 535 49.72 7.52 37.12
CA GLU A 535 49.10 7.15 38.39
C GLU A 535 49.84 5.98 39.08
N LEU A 536 50.57 5.14 38.33
CA LEU A 536 51.37 4.00 38.84
C LEU A 536 52.83 4.37 39.14
N ARG A 537 53.10 5.55 39.71
CA ARG A 537 54.42 5.79 40.32
C ARG A 537 54.46 5.21 41.75
N PRO A 538 55.43 4.33 42.09
CA PRO A 538 55.59 3.83 43.45
C PRO A 538 56.00 4.95 44.41
N GLY A 539 55.04 5.47 45.18
CA GLY A 539 55.29 6.26 46.36
C GLY A 539 55.37 5.35 47.58
N GLY A 540 56.56 4.83 47.87
CA GLY A 540 56.79 3.98 49.04
C GLY A 540 58.28 3.81 49.35
N ALA A 541 58.79 4.73 50.17
CA ALA A 541 59.97 4.65 51.05
C ALA A 541 61.34 4.16 50.51
N HIS A 542 62.36 5.01 50.66
CA HIS A 542 63.77 4.60 50.79
C HIS A 542 63.97 3.67 51.99
N PRO A 543 64.97 2.77 51.98
CA PRO A 543 66.24 3.14 52.61
C PRO A 543 67.51 2.55 51.95
N GLY A 544 68.61 3.31 52.03
CA GLY A 544 69.93 2.76 52.36
C GLY A 544 70.91 2.43 51.23
N ALA A 545 72.10 3.04 51.34
CA ALA A 545 73.43 2.60 50.86
C ALA A 545 73.61 2.48 49.33
N SER A 546 74.72 2.85 48.70
CA SER A 546 76.10 3.11 49.13
C SER A 546 76.85 3.67 47.90
N SER A 547 77.68 4.71 48.08
CA SER A 547 78.85 4.93 47.19
C SER A 547 79.76 3.68 47.25
N PRO A 548 80.57 3.30 46.24
CA PRO A 548 81.64 4.16 45.70
C PRO A 548 82.08 3.92 44.24
N SER A 549 83.17 4.62 43.87
CA SER A 549 84.23 4.28 42.90
C SER A 549 84.09 4.60 41.40
N ARG A 550 84.81 5.67 41.01
CA ARG A 550 85.68 5.77 39.81
C ARG A 550 86.70 4.59 39.85
N PRO A 551 87.12 3.94 38.74
CA PRO A 551 88.24 4.45 37.90
C PRO A 551 88.31 3.98 36.42
N GLY A 552 89.15 4.66 35.61
CA GLY A 552 89.87 4.15 34.41
C GLY A 552 89.05 4.03 33.11
N SER A 553 89.47 4.51 31.94
CA SER A 553 90.74 5.01 31.40
C SER A 553 90.47 6.01 30.29
#